data_AF-A0A2G9C902-F1
#
_entry.id   AF-A0A2G9C902-F1
#
_cell.length_a   1.000
_cell.length_b   1.000
_cell.length_c   1.000
_cell.angle_alpha   90.00
_cell.angle_beta   90.00
_cell.angle_gamma   90.00
#
_symmetry.space_group_name_H-M   'P 1'
#
loop_
_entity.id
_entity.type
_entity.pdbx_description
1 polymer ?
#
loop_
_entity_poly.entity_id
_entity_poly.type
_entity_poly.pdbx_seq_one_letter_code
_entity_poly.pdbx_strand_id
1 'polypeptide(L)'
;MREWTSPGPLGTAVVAVVATVALGGCTTPLKDQRLQPGVTSGAEVQQLYGPPSHVWSEADGGHTLEYATQPFGRTCYMVRLDAQDRFVSVVDGLSPASRNRIVPGMTPEQVNRILGRERTRVFFKLSGEDVWDWNIEPEMNGYLLRFNVHFKNGVVFRTSQSVVYPDRRFFWDD
;
A
#
# COMPACT_ATOMS: atom_id res chain seq x y z
N MET A 1 -30.68 -37.82 -65.20
CA MET A 1 -31.64 -36.75 -64.90
C MET A 1 -31.61 -36.54 -63.39
N ARG A 2 -31.34 -35.31 -62.93
CA ARG A 2 -30.98 -34.88 -61.56
C ARG A 2 -29.50 -34.99 -61.19
N GLU A 3 -28.75 -34.09 -61.82
CA GLU A 3 -27.58 -33.41 -61.24
C GLU A 3 -27.87 -32.80 -59.87
N TRP A 4 -27.04 -33.08 -58.86
CA TRP A 4 -26.82 -32.23 -57.69
C TRP A 4 -25.32 -32.15 -57.42
N THR A 5 -24.83 -30.93 -57.51
CA THR A 5 -23.44 -30.48 -57.48
C THR A 5 -22.80 -30.59 -56.10
N SER A 6 -21.55 -31.08 -56.04
CA SER A 6 -20.66 -30.96 -54.88
C SER A 6 -19.95 -29.60 -54.88
N PRO A 7 -20.03 -28.79 -53.81
CA PRO A 7 -19.04 -27.76 -53.52
C PRO A 7 -17.93 -28.33 -52.63
N GLY A 8 -16.67 -28.05 -53.02
CA GLY A 8 -15.44 -28.60 -52.43
C GLY A 8 -15.10 -28.13 -51.01
N PRO A 9 -13.92 -28.54 -50.50
CA PRO A 9 -13.54 -28.32 -49.11
C PRO A 9 -13.25 -26.84 -48.89
N LEU A 10 -14.13 -26.15 -48.16
CA LEU A 10 -13.87 -24.79 -47.72
C LEU A 10 -12.88 -24.83 -46.56
N GLY A 11 -11.78 -24.14 -46.78
CA GLY A 11 -10.63 -24.08 -45.90
C GLY A 11 -10.93 -23.52 -44.52
N THR A 12 -10.15 -24.04 -43.59
CA THR A 12 -9.74 -23.51 -42.29
C THR A 12 -9.80 -21.98 -42.16
N ALA A 13 -10.46 -21.51 -41.10
CA ALA A 13 -9.97 -20.39 -40.29
C ALA A 13 -10.63 -20.43 -38.90
N VAL A 14 -10.11 -21.29 -38.01
CA VAL A 14 -10.37 -21.16 -36.57
C VAL A 14 -9.56 -19.95 -36.11
N VAL A 15 -10.23 -18.82 -35.89
CA VAL A 15 -9.60 -17.66 -35.24
C VAL A 15 -9.52 -17.97 -33.75
N ALA A 16 -8.41 -18.59 -33.33
CA ALA A 16 -8.05 -18.70 -31.93
C ALA A 16 -7.54 -17.34 -31.45
N VAL A 17 -8.42 -16.56 -30.81
CA VAL A 17 -8.01 -15.37 -30.05
C VAL A 17 -7.25 -15.85 -28.82
N VAL A 18 -5.93 -15.90 -28.93
CA VAL A 18 -5.04 -16.14 -27.78
C VAL A 18 -5.03 -14.85 -26.96
N ALA A 19 -5.92 -14.78 -25.98
CA ALA A 19 -5.89 -13.76 -24.94
C ALA A 19 -4.71 -14.06 -24.02
N THR A 20 -3.53 -13.52 -24.33
CA THR A 20 -2.38 -13.58 -23.45
C THR A 20 -2.65 -12.71 -22.23
N VAL A 21 -3.26 -13.29 -21.21
CA VAL A 21 -3.36 -12.68 -19.88
C VAL A 21 -1.94 -12.61 -19.34
N ALA A 22 -1.30 -11.46 -19.51
CA ALA A 22 -0.06 -11.16 -18.80
C ALA A 22 -0.40 -11.16 -17.32
N LEU A 23 -0.02 -12.24 -16.62
CA LEU A 23 -0.03 -12.32 -15.17
C LEU A 23 1.02 -11.34 -14.64
N GLY A 24 0.66 -10.06 -14.60
CA GLY A 24 1.38 -9.08 -13.82
C GLY A 24 1.26 -9.49 -12.36
N GLY A 25 2.32 -10.12 -11.82
CA GLY A 25 2.39 -10.34 -10.38
C GLY A 25 2.18 -9.00 -9.67
N CYS A 26 1.42 -8.99 -8.58
CA CYS A 26 1.26 -7.82 -7.72
C CYS A 26 2.61 -7.50 -7.08
N THR A 27 3.46 -6.80 -7.82
CA THR A 27 4.77 -6.36 -7.35
C THR A 27 4.59 -5.15 -6.47
N THR A 28 5.34 -5.13 -5.37
CA THR A 28 5.30 -4.04 -4.39
C THR A 28 6.45 -3.09 -4.69
N PRO A 29 6.26 -1.77 -4.52
CA PRO A 29 7.32 -0.78 -4.78
C PRO A 29 8.66 -1.11 -4.10
N LEU A 30 8.62 -1.67 -2.88
CA LEU A 30 9.81 -1.94 -2.07
C LEU A 30 10.84 -2.89 -2.71
N LYS A 31 10.42 -3.82 -3.59
CA LYS A 31 11.29 -4.85 -4.19
C LYS A 31 11.20 -4.88 -5.71
N ASP A 32 10.69 -3.82 -6.31
CA ASP A 32 10.48 -3.76 -7.76
C ASP A 32 11.76 -3.32 -8.48
N GLN A 33 12.36 -4.24 -9.24
CA GLN A 33 13.59 -3.97 -10.00
C GLN A 33 13.41 -2.95 -11.12
N ARG A 34 12.17 -2.61 -11.49
CA ARG A 34 11.87 -1.56 -12.47
C ARG A 34 12.04 -0.16 -11.89
N LEU A 35 12.05 -0.02 -10.56
CA LEU A 35 12.35 1.24 -9.89
C LEU A 35 13.85 1.42 -9.74
N GLN A 36 14.44 2.14 -10.69
CA GLN A 36 15.87 2.39 -10.77
C GLN A 36 16.15 3.85 -10.36
N PRO A 37 16.95 4.09 -9.30
CA PRO A 37 17.25 5.43 -8.84
C PRO A 37 17.86 6.33 -9.93
N GLY A 38 17.34 7.55 -10.07
CA GLY A 38 17.71 8.52 -11.11
C GLY A 38 17.21 8.16 -12.53
N VAL A 39 16.66 6.97 -12.74
CA VAL A 39 16.27 6.44 -14.06
C VAL A 39 14.75 6.34 -14.23
N THR A 40 14.01 5.94 -13.20
CA THR A 40 12.55 5.86 -13.28
C THR A 40 11.92 7.22 -12.96
N SER A 41 10.96 7.67 -13.76
CA SER A 41 10.19 8.90 -13.53
C SER A 41 9.00 8.68 -12.58
N GLY A 42 8.50 9.75 -11.97
CA GLY A 42 7.27 9.71 -11.18
C GLY A 42 6.05 9.29 -12.01
N ALA A 43 6.00 9.69 -13.28
CA ALA A 43 4.98 9.23 -14.23
C ALA A 43 5.01 7.72 -14.43
N GLU A 44 6.19 7.11 -14.62
CA GLU A 44 6.34 5.66 -14.73
C GLU A 44 5.96 4.95 -13.42
N VAL A 45 6.34 5.50 -12.26
CA VAL A 45 5.91 4.97 -10.95
C VAL A 45 4.38 4.91 -10.86
N GLN A 46 3.69 5.99 -11.24
CA GLN A 46 2.23 6.04 -11.23
C GLN A 46 1.58 5.15 -12.30
N GLN A 47 2.25 4.93 -13.44
CA GLN A 47 1.79 3.94 -14.42
C GLN A 47 1.86 2.51 -13.87
N LEU A 48 2.87 2.21 -13.06
CA LEU A 48 3.06 0.90 -12.46
C LEU A 48 2.13 0.61 -11.28
N TYR A 49 1.89 1.59 -10.42
CA TYR A 49 1.15 1.40 -9.15
C TYR A 49 -0.17 2.15 -9.05
N GLY A 50 -0.51 2.94 -10.07
CA GLY A 50 -1.67 3.82 -10.05
C GLY A 50 -1.40 5.15 -9.32
N PRO A 51 -2.46 5.95 -9.11
CA PRO A 51 -2.36 7.22 -8.41
C PRO A 51 -1.99 6.99 -6.93
N PRO A 52 -1.16 7.87 -6.33
CA PRO A 52 -0.81 7.78 -4.92
C PRO A 52 -2.00 8.14 -4.02
N SER A 53 -2.01 7.62 -2.79
CA SER A 53 -2.98 8.01 -1.76
C SER A 53 -2.76 9.44 -1.27
N HIS A 54 -1.51 9.91 -1.30
CA HIS A 54 -1.13 11.28 -0.97
C HIS A 54 0.19 11.67 -1.64
N VAL A 55 0.40 12.97 -1.86
CA VAL A 55 1.67 13.52 -2.35
C VAL A 55 2.20 14.52 -1.34
N TRP A 56 3.38 14.22 -0.82
CA TRP A 56 4.08 14.95 0.20
C TRP A 56 5.14 15.84 -0.43
N SER A 57 5.07 17.17 -0.29
CA SER A 57 6.15 18.07 -0.74
C SER A 57 7.39 17.92 0.14
N GLU A 58 8.57 17.92 -0.46
CA GLU A 58 9.86 17.81 0.23
C GLU A 58 10.63 19.14 0.16
N ALA A 59 11.45 19.42 1.17
CA ALA A 59 12.12 20.71 1.31
C ALA A 59 13.16 21.00 0.21
N ASP A 60 13.67 19.97 -0.46
CA ASP A 60 14.62 20.06 -1.56
C ASP A 60 13.94 20.24 -2.94
N GLY A 61 12.63 20.49 -2.96
CA GLY A 61 11.83 20.67 -4.18
C GLY A 61 11.35 19.36 -4.80
N GLY A 62 11.76 18.21 -4.28
CA GLY A 62 11.19 16.92 -4.63
C GLY A 62 9.83 16.68 -3.95
N HIS A 63 9.34 15.46 -4.09
CA HIS A 63 8.14 15.02 -3.39
C HIS A 63 8.20 13.53 -3.04
N THR A 64 7.29 13.09 -2.18
CA THR A 64 7.12 11.68 -1.82
C THR A 64 5.70 11.25 -2.17
N LEU A 65 5.59 10.18 -2.98
CA LEU A 65 4.33 9.53 -3.29
C LEU A 65 4.02 8.52 -2.21
N GLU A 66 2.88 8.68 -1.54
CA GLU A 66 2.37 7.73 -0.57
C GLU A 66 1.48 6.71 -1.26
N TYR A 67 1.69 5.43 -0.97
CA TYR A 67 0.84 4.32 -1.40
C TYR A 67 0.40 3.52 -0.17
N ALA A 68 -0.64 4.01 0.51
CA ALA A 68 -1.24 3.33 1.65
C ALA A 68 -2.12 2.16 1.21
N THR A 69 -1.91 0.98 1.82
CA THR A 69 -2.82 -0.16 1.66
C THR A 69 -3.88 -0.22 2.76
N GLN A 70 -3.82 0.68 3.74
CA GLN A 70 -4.83 0.86 4.79
C GLN A 70 -6.19 1.25 4.18
N PRO A 71 -7.33 0.96 4.85
CA PRO A 71 -7.46 0.34 6.18
C PRO A 71 -7.45 -1.20 6.18
N PHE A 72 -7.24 -1.84 5.02
CA PHE A 72 -7.39 -3.29 4.85
C PHE A 72 -6.06 -4.03 4.70
N GLY A 73 -5.04 -3.38 4.14
CA GLY A 73 -3.67 -3.87 4.06
C GLY A 73 -2.84 -3.54 5.30
N ARG A 74 -1.53 -3.75 5.20
CA ARG A 74 -0.57 -3.70 6.33
C ARG A 74 0.70 -2.89 6.04
N THR A 75 0.77 -2.24 4.88
CA THR A 75 1.92 -1.48 4.42
C THR A 75 1.52 -0.08 4.00
N CYS A 76 2.48 0.84 4.03
CA CYS A 76 2.34 2.16 3.43
C CYS A 76 3.67 2.52 2.76
N TYR A 77 3.73 2.46 1.44
CA TYR A 77 4.98 2.75 0.74
C TYR A 77 5.16 4.25 0.54
N MET A 78 6.32 4.77 0.93
CA MET A 78 6.74 6.15 0.74
C MET A 78 7.80 6.16 -0.35
N VAL A 79 7.40 6.52 -1.58
CA VAL A 79 8.28 6.56 -2.76
C VAL A 79 8.80 7.98 -2.94
N ARG A 80 10.11 8.18 -2.72
CA ARG A 80 10.78 9.46 -2.81
C ARG A 80 11.18 9.77 -4.25
N LEU A 81 10.80 10.95 -4.75
CA LEU A 81 11.11 11.48 -6.09
C LEU A 81 11.85 12.83 -6.00
N ASP A 82 13.01 12.97 -6.61
CA ASP A 82 13.77 14.22 -6.57
C ASP A 82 13.06 15.41 -7.26
N ALA A 83 13.71 16.58 -7.27
CA ALA A 83 13.16 17.79 -7.89
C ALA A 83 13.00 17.69 -9.42
N GLN A 84 13.56 16.66 -10.06
CA GLN A 84 13.42 16.36 -11.48
C GLN A 84 12.38 15.24 -11.73
N ASP A 85 11.57 14.91 -10.73
CA ASP A 85 10.58 13.83 -10.77
C ASP A 85 11.21 12.45 -11.04
N ARG A 86 12.40 12.18 -10.48
CA ARG A 86 13.10 10.90 -10.64
C ARG A 86 13.11 10.12 -9.34
N PHE A 87 12.88 8.82 -9.45
CA PHE A 87 12.91 7.88 -8.33
C PHE A 87 14.24 7.96 -7.59
N VAL A 88 14.18 8.05 -6.26
CA VAL A 88 15.37 8.07 -5.39
C VAL A 88 15.38 6.83 -4.51
N SER A 89 14.28 6.60 -3.78
CA SER A 89 14.18 5.50 -2.83
C SER A 89 12.73 5.19 -2.50
N VAL A 90 12.54 4.04 -1.87
CA VAL A 90 11.25 3.63 -1.33
C VAL A 90 11.46 3.04 0.06
N VAL A 91 10.57 3.38 0.99
CA VAL A 91 10.50 2.77 2.32
C VAL A 91 9.08 2.35 2.63
N ASP A 92 8.91 1.31 3.44
CA ASP A 92 7.61 1.03 4.07
C ASP A 92 7.52 1.83 5.38
N GLY A 93 6.60 2.79 5.42
CA GLY A 93 6.30 3.61 6.58
C GLY A 93 5.81 2.79 7.76
N LEU A 94 5.27 1.59 7.53
CA LEU A 94 4.78 0.71 8.60
C LEU A 94 5.80 -0.36 9.03
N SER A 95 6.99 -0.35 8.43
CA SER A 95 8.09 -1.22 8.84
C SER A 95 8.50 -1.00 10.31
N PRO A 96 9.07 -2.02 10.98
CA PRO A 96 9.57 -1.85 12.34
C PRO A 96 10.54 -0.67 12.50
N ALA A 97 11.43 -0.45 11.52
CA ALA A 97 12.37 0.66 11.54
C ALA A 97 11.67 2.03 11.51
N SER A 98 10.65 2.20 10.67
CA SER A 98 9.87 3.43 10.60
C SER A 98 9.05 3.66 11.88
N ARG A 99 8.41 2.63 12.43
CA ARG A 99 7.65 2.72 13.69
C ARG A 99 8.53 3.11 14.88
N ASN A 100 9.77 2.62 14.93
CA ASN A 100 10.72 2.99 15.99
C ASN A 100 11.16 4.46 15.96
N ARG A 101 10.89 5.18 14.86
CA ARG A 101 11.15 6.63 14.77
C ARG A 101 10.04 7.46 15.42
N ILE A 102 8.91 6.86 15.77
CA ILE A 102 7.81 7.54 16.42
C ILE A 102 8.12 7.68 17.91
N VAL A 103 8.36 8.91 18.34
CA VAL A 103 8.76 9.23 19.71
C VAL A 103 7.83 10.28 20.32
N PRO A 104 7.73 10.35 21.67
CA PRO A 104 6.96 11.39 22.33
C PRO A 104 7.34 12.80 21.91
N GLY A 105 6.35 13.69 21.81
CA GLY A 105 6.52 15.09 21.40
C GLY A 105 6.35 15.35 19.91
N MET A 106 6.29 14.32 19.05
CA MET A 106 6.04 14.51 17.62
C MET A 106 4.61 14.99 17.35
N THR A 107 4.42 15.84 16.34
CA THR A 107 3.07 16.25 15.90
C THR A 107 2.41 15.18 15.02
N PRO A 108 1.08 15.19 14.85
CA PRO A 108 0.40 14.25 13.97
C PRO A 108 0.88 14.31 12.52
N GLU A 109 1.26 15.48 12.02
CA GLU A 109 1.83 15.65 10.68
C GLU A 109 3.20 14.96 10.57
N GLN A 110 4.04 15.08 11.60
CA GLN A 110 5.33 14.39 11.65
C GLN A 110 5.16 12.87 11.68
N VAL A 111 4.13 12.37 12.38
CA VAL A 111 3.79 10.94 12.39
C VAL A 111 3.31 10.48 11.02
N ASN A 112 2.38 11.20 10.38
CA ASN A 112 1.88 10.85 9.04
C ASN A 112 2.98 10.93 7.97
N ARG A 113 3.95 11.84 8.11
CA ARG A 113 5.10 11.89 7.22
C ARG A 113 5.98 10.64 7.28
N ILE A 114 5.90 9.86 8.37
CA ILE A 114 6.66 8.62 8.55
C ILE A 114 5.79 7.40 8.23
N LEU A 115 4.58 7.33 8.81
CA LEU A 115 3.71 6.15 8.73
C LEU A 115 2.72 6.18 7.55
N GLY A 116 2.52 7.35 6.94
CA GLY A 116 1.46 7.61 5.98
C GLY A 116 0.06 7.53 6.58
N ARG A 117 -0.96 7.45 5.73
CA ARG A 117 -2.37 7.45 6.13
C ARG A 117 -2.72 6.32 7.10
N GLU A 118 -3.35 6.70 8.20
CA GLU A 118 -3.87 5.80 9.22
C GLU A 118 -5.13 5.03 8.79
N ARG A 119 -5.42 3.94 9.50
CA ARG A 119 -6.64 3.16 9.34
C ARG A 119 -7.81 3.81 10.06
N THR A 120 -7.64 4.24 11.32
CA THR A 120 -8.72 4.82 12.13
C THR A 120 -8.16 5.85 13.10
N ARG A 121 -8.97 6.86 13.43
CA ARG A 121 -8.73 7.83 14.51
C ARG A 121 -9.86 7.77 15.53
N VAL A 122 -9.54 7.67 16.80
CA VAL A 122 -10.53 7.59 17.89
C VAL A 122 -10.10 8.47 19.06
N PHE A 123 -10.96 9.40 19.46
CA PHE A 123 -10.77 10.19 20.66
C PHE A 123 -11.42 9.56 21.90
N PHE A 124 -10.63 9.30 22.94
CA PHE A 124 -11.07 8.73 24.20
C PHE A 124 -11.25 9.83 25.26
N LYS A 125 -12.52 10.20 25.53
CA LYS A 125 -12.87 11.30 26.43
C LYS A 125 -12.32 11.16 27.86
N LEU A 126 -12.24 9.95 28.40
CA LEU A 126 -11.80 9.72 29.79
C LEU A 126 -10.29 9.91 29.98
N SER A 127 -9.47 9.49 29.00
CA SER A 127 -8.01 9.67 29.05
C SER A 127 -7.56 11.01 28.46
N GLY A 128 -8.40 11.60 27.61
CA GLY A 128 -8.07 12.77 26.77
C GLY A 128 -7.08 12.43 25.66
N GLU A 129 -6.99 11.15 25.25
CA GLU A 129 -6.11 10.70 24.18
C GLU A 129 -6.84 10.65 22.83
N ASP A 130 -6.25 11.22 21.78
CA ASP A 130 -6.61 10.92 20.40
C ASP A 130 -5.71 9.78 19.91
N VAL A 131 -6.29 8.66 19.49
CA VAL A 131 -5.55 7.43 19.18
C VAL A 131 -5.74 7.09 17.72
N TRP A 132 -4.63 7.04 17.00
CA TRP A 132 -4.61 6.66 15.60
C TRP A 132 -4.01 5.26 15.47
N ASP A 133 -4.60 4.42 14.62
CA ASP A 133 -4.13 3.05 14.41
C ASP A 133 -3.80 2.75 12.95
N TRP A 134 -2.87 1.79 12.77
CA TRP A 134 -2.50 1.18 11.50
C TRP A 134 -2.49 -0.33 11.67
N ASN A 135 -3.01 -1.07 10.70
CA ASN A 135 -2.72 -2.50 10.61
C ASN A 135 -1.25 -2.68 10.20
N ILE A 136 -0.56 -3.62 10.82
CA ILE A 136 0.83 -3.94 10.54
C ILE A 136 1.04 -5.43 10.38
N GLU A 137 2.14 -5.82 9.76
CA GLU A 137 2.51 -7.23 9.66
C GLU A 137 2.82 -7.79 11.05
N PRO A 138 2.14 -8.87 11.49
CA PRO A 138 2.42 -9.54 12.75
C PRO A 138 3.73 -10.33 12.66
N GLU A 139 4.40 -10.50 13.78
CA GLU A 139 5.63 -11.31 13.88
C GLU A 139 5.38 -12.81 13.71
N MET A 140 4.16 -13.27 13.98
CA MET A 140 3.73 -14.64 13.81
C MET A 140 2.36 -14.70 13.14
N ASN A 141 2.09 -15.82 12.46
CA ASN A 141 0.78 -16.08 11.89
C ASN A 141 -0.27 -16.36 12.99
N GLY A 142 -1.54 -16.11 12.69
CA GLY A 142 -2.68 -16.49 13.54
C GLY A 142 -3.38 -15.35 14.28
N TYR A 143 -2.89 -14.11 14.16
CA TYR A 143 -3.57 -12.92 14.63
C TYR A 143 -3.30 -11.74 13.70
N LEU A 144 -4.08 -10.67 13.88
CA LEU A 144 -3.81 -9.38 13.27
C LEU A 144 -3.16 -8.48 14.32
N LEU A 145 -2.28 -7.58 13.87
CA LEU A 145 -1.57 -6.67 14.76
C LEU A 145 -1.84 -5.23 14.34
N ARG A 146 -2.08 -4.38 15.33
CA ARG A 146 -2.19 -2.93 15.14
C ARG A 146 -1.06 -2.22 15.86
N PHE A 147 -0.53 -1.19 15.22
CA PHE A 147 0.31 -0.19 15.87
C PHE A 147 -0.55 1.03 16.16
N ASN A 148 -0.53 1.50 17.40
CA ASN A 148 -1.31 2.65 17.84
C ASN A 148 -0.38 3.78 18.26
N VAL A 149 -0.69 4.99 17.81
CA VAL A 149 -0.06 6.22 18.26
C VAL A 149 -1.09 7.00 19.08
N HIS A 150 -0.74 7.27 20.33
CA HIS A 150 -1.60 8.00 21.26
C HIS A 150 -1.12 9.44 21.33
N PHE A 151 -1.96 10.37 20.95
CA PHE A 151 -1.73 11.80 21.03
C PHE A 151 -2.42 12.39 22.25
N LYS A 152 -1.77 13.34 22.91
CA LYS A 152 -2.35 14.15 23.98
C LYS A 152 -1.82 15.57 23.83
N ASN A 153 -2.71 16.56 23.92
CA ASN A 153 -2.36 17.98 23.69
C ASN A 153 -1.68 18.22 22.34
N GLY A 154 -2.10 17.49 21.29
CA GLY A 154 -1.59 17.67 19.93
C GLY A 154 -0.21 17.09 19.65
N VAL A 155 0.37 16.30 20.56
CA VAL A 155 1.66 15.62 20.35
C VAL A 155 1.60 14.15 20.77
N VAL A 156 2.50 13.33 20.23
CA VAL A 156 2.65 11.93 20.63
C VAL A 156 2.93 11.87 22.13
N PHE A 157 2.07 11.18 22.85
CA PHE A 157 2.23 10.88 24.27
C PHE A 157 2.89 9.51 24.46
N ARG A 158 2.43 8.50 23.71
CA ARG A 158 2.97 7.13 23.76
C ARG A 158 2.57 6.35 22.51
N THR A 159 3.22 5.20 22.32
CA THR A 159 2.82 4.20 21.32
C THR A 159 2.42 2.91 22.01
N SER A 160 1.63 2.08 21.33
CA SER A 160 1.29 0.75 21.81
C SER A 160 1.03 -0.19 20.64
N GLN A 161 0.90 -1.48 20.93
CA GLN A 161 0.41 -2.46 19.97
C GLN A 161 -0.82 -3.16 20.52
N SER A 162 -1.73 -3.56 19.63
CA SER A 162 -2.92 -4.32 19.98
C SER A 162 -3.05 -5.54 19.09
N VAL A 163 -3.12 -6.71 19.71
CA VAL A 163 -3.42 -7.96 19.03
C VAL A 163 -4.93 -8.03 18.81
N VAL A 164 -5.33 -8.32 17.58
CA VAL A 164 -6.72 -8.54 17.20
C VAL A 164 -6.84 -10.01 16.80
N TYR A 165 -7.53 -10.78 17.64
CA TYR A 165 -7.90 -12.14 17.31
C TYR A 165 -9.15 -12.11 16.42
N PRO A 166 -9.14 -12.80 15.27
CA PRO A 166 -10.38 -13.03 14.56
C PRO A 166 -11.34 -13.79 15.49
N ASP A 167 -12.60 -13.35 15.58
CA ASP A 167 -13.62 -14.06 16.35
C ASP A 167 -13.74 -15.50 15.81
N ARG A 168 -13.77 -16.49 16.71
CA ARG A 168 -13.96 -17.91 16.37
C ARG A 168 -15.25 -18.16 15.57
N ARG A 169 -16.26 -17.30 15.73
CA ARG A 169 -17.55 -17.40 15.02
C ARG A 169 -17.47 -17.20 13.51
N PHE A 170 -16.33 -16.74 12.97
CA PHE A 170 -16.22 -16.52 11.52
C PHE A 170 -15.82 -17.77 10.73
N PHE A 171 -15.34 -18.83 11.40
CA PHE A 171 -14.74 -19.97 10.70
C PHE A 171 -15.43 -21.32 10.91
N TRP A 172 -16.28 -21.50 11.92
CA TRP A 172 -16.99 -22.77 12.17
C TRP A 172 -18.30 -22.54 12.93
N ASP A 173 -19.41 -22.45 12.21
CA ASP A 173 -20.78 -22.75 12.67
C ASP A 173 -21.51 -23.35 11.46
N ASP A 174 -21.18 -24.60 11.13
CA ASP A 174 -21.98 -25.53 10.32
C ASP A 174 -22.04 -26.89 11.04
#